data_AF-A0A953EI20-F1
#
_entry.id   AF-A0A953EI20-F1
#
_cell.length_a   1.000
_cell.length_b   1.000
_cell.length_c   1.000
_cell.angle_alpha   90.00
_cell.angle_beta   90.00
_cell.angle_gamma   90.00
#
_symmetry.space_group_name_H-M   'P 1'
#
loop_
_entity.id
_entity.type
_entity.pdbx_description
1 polymer ?
#
loop_
_entity_poly.entity_id
_entity_poly.type
_entity_poly.pdbx_seq_one_letter_code
_entity_poly.pdbx_strand_id
1 'polypeptide(L)'
;MLLDLNHGSGAVYGRGDASPNDAAVITARINAHLDAALLARQRQQRPRDYLGGSRIGEACARKLVYEISHASKDPGRDFDGGILRVFDAGHQFEALSIRWLREAGFDLRDRGADGGQFGFVAAGGRLRGHADGVIVGGPAVGLRWPALWEHKALGQKSWTDLVKRGLRLSKPIYFAQVQL
;
A
#
# COMPACT_ATOMS: atom_id res chain seq x y z
N MET A 1 -22.38 -25.91 6.54
CA MET A 1 -23.47 -25.40 7.40
C MET A 1 -23.66 -23.93 7.07
N LEU A 2 -24.80 -23.56 6.49
CA LEU A 2 -25.10 -22.16 6.18
C LEU A 2 -25.48 -21.48 7.50
N LEU A 3 -24.69 -20.51 7.95
CA LEU A 3 -25.02 -19.74 9.14
C LEU A 3 -26.10 -18.72 8.75
N ASP A 4 -27.37 -19.07 8.96
CA ASP A 4 -28.48 -18.13 8.80
C ASP A 4 -28.51 -17.19 10.01
N LEU A 5 -27.93 -16.00 9.85
CA LEU A 5 -27.87 -14.94 10.86
C LEU A 5 -29.21 -14.20 11.05
N ASN A 6 -30.22 -14.50 10.23
CA ASN A 6 -31.47 -13.78 10.18
C ASN A 6 -32.70 -14.63 10.52
N HIS A 7 -32.54 -15.95 10.68
CA HIS A 7 -33.62 -16.80 11.11
C HIS A 7 -34.19 -16.33 12.45
N GLY A 8 -35.48 -15.97 12.48
CA GLY A 8 -36.17 -15.54 13.71
C GLY A 8 -35.94 -14.09 14.14
N SER A 9 -35.18 -13.27 13.41
CA SER A 9 -34.98 -11.85 13.76
C SER A 9 -36.18 -10.96 13.40
N GLY A 10 -37.07 -11.44 12.51
CA GLY A 10 -38.16 -10.63 11.94
C GLY A 10 -37.69 -9.56 10.94
N ALA A 11 -36.38 -9.43 10.71
CA ALA A 11 -35.82 -8.44 9.79
C ALA A 11 -35.79 -8.98 8.35
N VAL A 12 -36.39 -8.23 7.42
CA VAL A 12 -36.32 -8.51 5.98
C VAL A 12 -35.20 -7.65 5.38
N TYR A 13 -34.18 -8.27 4.79
CA TYR A 13 -33.16 -7.54 4.05
C TYR A 13 -33.82 -6.75 2.88
N GLY A 14 -33.56 -5.45 2.80
CA GLY A 14 -33.90 -4.65 1.63
C GLY A 14 -35.36 -4.17 1.47
N ARG A 15 -36.17 -4.13 2.54
CA ARG A 15 -37.47 -3.42 2.57
C ARG A 15 -37.47 -2.42 3.73
N GLY A 16 -38.00 -1.20 3.65
CA GLY A 16 -38.58 -0.41 2.54
C GLY A 16 -38.96 1.02 2.99
N ASP A 17 -38.43 1.45 4.13
CA ASP A 17 -38.85 2.57 4.96
C ASP A 17 -37.69 3.49 5.34
N ALA A 18 -36.44 3.06 5.15
CA ALA A 18 -35.28 3.94 5.20
C ALA A 18 -35.22 4.80 3.93
N SER A 19 -35.17 6.12 4.10
CA SER A 19 -34.94 7.03 2.98
C SER A 19 -33.59 6.72 2.32
N PRO A 20 -33.44 6.81 0.98
CA PRO A 20 -32.13 6.73 0.34
C PRO A 20 -31.09 7.66 0.96
N ASN A 21 -31.53 8.79 1.53
CA ASN A 21 -30.67 9.72 2.25
C ASN A 21 -30.14 9.14 3.58
N ASP A 22 -30.90 8.27 4.26
CA ASP A 22 -30.51 7.68 5.54
C ASP A 22 -29.31 6.76 5.36
N ALA A 23 -29.30 5.94 4.30
CA ALA A 23 -28.16 5.08 3.99
C ALA A 23 -26.88 5.88 3.72
N ALA A 24 -26.99 6.98 2.98
CA ALA A 24 -25.86 7.86 2.70
C ALA A 24 -25.34 8.54 3.97
N VAL A 25 -26.24 9.05 4.82
CA VAL A 25 -25.90 9.68 6.11
C VAL A 25 -25.26 8.67 7.07
N ILE A 26 -25.83 7.46 7.19
CA ILE A 26 -25.27 6.39 8.02
C ILE A 26 -23.88 6.00 7.52
N THR A 27 -23.71 5.83 6.21
CA THR A 27 -22.41 5.53 5.59
C THR A 27 -21.38 6.62 5.88
N ALA A 28 -21.77 7.89 5.77
CA ALA A 28 -20.89 9.02 6.08
C ALA A 28 -20.47 9.00 7.56
N ARG A 29 -21.39 8.72 8.49
CA ARG A 29 -21.09 8.62 9.93
C ARG A 29 -20.14 7.46 10.23
N ILE A 30 -20.36 6.29 9.64
CA ILE A 30 -19.46 5.13 9.79
C ILE A 30 -18.07 5.48 9.28
N ASN A 31 -17.96 6.05 8.07
CA ASN A 31 -16.68 6.46 7.50
C ASN A 31 -15.97 7.49 8.37
N ALA A 32 -16.68 8.47 8.94
CA ALA A 32 -16.09 9.45 9.83
C ALA A 32 -15.45 8.80 11.09
N HIS A 33 -16.11 7.80 11.68
CA HIS A 33 -15.53 7.04 12.80
C HIS A 33 -14.30 6.23 12.40
N LEU A 34 -14.34 5.58 11.23
CA LEU A 34 -13.20 4.83 10.69
C LEU A 34 -12.02 5.76 10.41
N ASP A 35 -12.25 6.87 9.72
CA ASP A 35 -11.22 7.84 9.38
C ASP A 35 -10.58 8.43 10.65
N ALA A 36 -11.39 8.77 11.67
CA ALA A 36 -10.89 9.24 12.96
C ALA A 36 -9.98 8.20 13.65
N ALA A 37 -10.36 6.93 13.63
CA ALA A 37 -9.56 5.84 14.21
C ALA A 37 -8.24 5.63 13.45
N LEU A 38 -8.28 5.66 12.11
CA LEU A 38 -7.08 5.52 11.27
C LEU A 38 -6.11 6.68 11.47
N LEU A 39 -6.62 7.92 11.57
CA LEU A 39 -5.80 9.10 11.85
C LEU A 39 -5.18 9.05 13.25
N ALA A 40 -5.94 8.59 14.26
CA ALA A 40 -5.42 8.40 15.61
C ALA A 40 -4.27 7.38 15.63
N ARG A 41 -4.42 6.25 14.93
CA ARG A 41 -3.35 5.24 14.76
C ARG A 41 -2.15 5.82 14.02
N GLN A 42 -2.35 6.60 12.96
CA GLN A 42 -1.26 7.20 12.20
C GLN A 42 -0.43 8.18 13.04
N ARG A 43 -1.09 8.97 13.90
CA ARG A 43 -0.40 9.93 14.81
C ARG A 43 0.51 9.24 15.83
N GLN A 44 0.32 7.95 16.11
CA GLN A 44 1.19 7.18 17.00
C GLN A 44 2.47 6.68 16.30
N GLN A 45 2.54 6.73 14.96
CA GLN A 45 3.72 6.31 14.24
C GLN A 45 4.84 7.33 14.39
N ARG A 46 6.03 6.85 14.76
CA ARG A 46 7.22 7.69 14.82
C ARG A 46 7.67 8.05 13.39
N PRO A 47 7.84 9.34 13.06
CA PRO A 47 8.40 9.73 11.78
C PRO A 47 9.78 9.10 11.57
N ARG A 48 10.06 8.67 10.34
CA ARG A 48 11.39 8.16 9.96
C ARG A 48 12.39 9.31 9.93
N ASP A 49 13.63 9.05 10.31
CA ASP A 49 14.76 9.99 10.30
C ASP A 49 15.63 9.88 9.02
N TYR A 50 15.16 9.09 8.05
CA TYR A 50 15.80 8.80 6.78
C TYR A 50 14.81 8.96 5.62
N LEU A 51 15.35 9.23 4.42
CA LEU A 51 14.59 9.19 3.18
C LEU A 51 14.33 7.74 2.78
N GLY A 52 13.06 7.39 2.55
CA GLY A 52 12.69 6.09 2.01
C GLY A 52 13.09 5.95 0.54
N GLY A 53 13.59 4.79 0.12
CA GLY A 53 13.90 4.50 -1.29
C GLY A 53 12.74 4.77 -2.25
N SER A 54 11.50 4.57 -1.78
CA SER A 54 10.25 4.89 -2.52
C SER A 54 10.02 6.37 -2.81
N ARG A 55 10.87 7.25 -2.29
CA ARG A 55 10.79 8.71 -2.46
C ARG A 55 11.84 9.24 -3.43
N ILE A 56 12.86 8.45 -3.77
CA ILE A 56 14.06 8.94 -4.48
C ILE A 56 13.75 9.57 -5.85
N GLY A 57 12.69 9.10 -6.52
CA GLY A 57 12.29 9.62 -7.83
C GLY A 57 11.39 10.86 -7.78
N GLU A 58 11.14 11.44 -6.61
CA GLU A 58 10.46 12.73 -6.48
C GLU A 58 11.29 13.83 -7.15
N ALA A 59 10.73 14.46 -8.18
CA ALA A 59 11.43 15.47 -8.97
C ALA A 59 11.73 16.75 -8.17
N CYS A 60 10.90 17.06 -7.18
CA CYS A 60 11.09 18.25 -6.34
C CYS A 60 12.05 17.97 -5.17
N ALA A 61 13.33 18.30 -5.34
CA ALA A 61 14.34 18.15 -4.29
C ALA A 61 13.96 18.88 -2.99
N ARG A 62 13.33 20.07 -3.08
CA ARG A 62 12.86 20.82 -1.90
C ARG A 62 11.82 20.04 -1.10
N LYS A 63 10.94 19.30 -1.77
CA LYS A 63 9.95 18.45 -1.11
C LYS A 63 10.61 17.30 -0.34
N LEU A 64 11.67 16.72 -0.89
CA LEU A 64 12.47 15.72 -0.18
C LEU A 64 13.15 16.30 1.06
N VAL A 65 13.68 17.52 0.97
CA VAL A 65 14.25 18.22 2.13
C VAL A 65 13.21 18.40 3.22
N TYR A 66 12.01 18.90 2.89
CA TYR A 66 10.93 19.07 3.86
C TYR A 66 10.51 17.76 4.54
N GLU A 67 10.53 16.65 3.81
CA GLU A 67 10.21 15.33 4.35
C GLU A 67 11.27 14.85 5.35
N ILE A 68 12.56 14.99 5.02
CA ILE A 68 13.67 14.55 5.88
C ILE A 68 13.86 15.48 7.08
N SER A 69 13.55 16.77 6.93
CA SER A 69 13.66 17.77 7.99
C SER A 69 12.42 17.85 8.89
N HIS A 70 11.40 17.03 8.64
CA HIS A 70 10.10 17.06 9.34
C HIS A 70 9.48 18.47 9.37
N ALA A 71 9.58 19.20 8.26
CA ALA A 71 8.95 20.51 8.17
C ALA A 71 7.43 20.35 8.35
N SER A 72 6.82 21.27 9.12
CA SER A 72 5.38 21.30 9.32
C SER A 72 4.67 21.38 7.98
N LYS A 73 3.64 20.55 7.79
CA LYS A 73 2.80 20.60 6.60
C LYS A 73 1.85 21.79 6.68
N ASP A 74 1.45 22.31 5.52
CA ASP A 74 0.40 23.33 5.48
C ASP A 74 -0.91 22.77 6.07
N PRO A 75 -1.76 23.63 6.66
CA PRO A 75 -3.05 23.21 7.22
C PRO A 75 -3.88 22.39 6.21
N GLY A 76 -4.38 21.24 6.65
CA GLY A 76 -5.19 20.34 5.82
C GLY A 76 -4.41 19.51 4.79
N ARG A 77 -3.07 19.53 4.82
CA ARG A 77 -2.22 18.71 3.92
C ARG A 77 -1.70 17.43 4.58
N ASP A 78 -2.22 17.07 5.74
CA ASP A 78 -1.99 15.76 6.33
C ASP A 78 -2.71 14.65 5.56
N PHE A 79 -2.34 13.40 5.87
CA PHE A 79 -3.08 12.26 5.32
C PHE A 79 -4.52 12.32 5.81
N ASP A 80 -5.46 12.07 4.91
CA ASP A 80 -6.84 11.77 5.27
C ASP A 80 -7.03 10.26 5.47
N GLY A 81 -8.16 9.86 6.05
CA GLY A 81 -8.47 8.45 6.25
C GLY A 81 -8.65 7.67 4.95
N GLY A 82 -8.97 8.34 3.84
CA GLY A 82 -9.04 7.73 2.52
C GLY A 82 -7.68 7.21 2.05
N ILE A 83 -6.64 8.03 2.14
CA ILE A 83 -5.27 7.66 1.80
C ILE A 83 -4.76 6.53 2.70
N LEU A 84 -5.07 6.58 4.00
CA LEU A 84 -4.67 5.51 4.93
C LEU A 84 -5.31 4.16 4.57
N ARG A 85 -6.57 4.16 4.14
CA ARG A 85 -7.23 2.94 3.63
C ARG A 85 -6.57 2.42 2.35
N VAL A 86 -6.12 3.30 1.46
CA VAL A 86 -5.37 2.89 0.26
C VAL A 86 -4.07 2.19 0.64
N PHE A 87 -3.35 2.68 1.65
CA PHE A 87 -2.14 2.01 2.14
C PHE A 87 -2.44 0.64 2.76
N ASP A 88 -3.47 0.55 3.62
CA ASP A 88 -3.87 -0.72 4.21
C ASP A 88 -4.31 -1.74 3.16
N ALA A 89 -5.08 -1.32 2.15
CA ALA A 89 -5.47 -2.18 1.02
C ALA A 89 -4.24 -2.66 0.26
N GLY A 90 -3.26 -1.79 0.02
CA GLY A 90 -1.97 -2.14 -0.59
C GLY A 90 -1.26 -3.27 0.16
N HIS A 91 -1.15 -3.18 1.49
CA HIS A 91 -0.54 -4.22 2.32
C HIS A 91 -1.31 -5.55 2.24
N GLN A 92 -2.65 -5.51 2.22
CA GLN A 92 -3.46 -6.73 2.10
C GLN A 92 -3.26 -7.40 0.74
N PHE A 93 -3.24 -6.63 -0.35
CA PHE A 93 -2.98 -7.17 -1.69
C PHE A 93 -1.57 -7.71 -1.84
N GLU A 94 -0.57 -7.07 -1.23
CA GLU A 94 0.81 -7.60 -1.20
C GLU A 94 0.86 -8.96 -0.52
N ALA A 95 0.27 -9.07 0.68
CA ALA A 95 0.20 -10.34 1.41
C ALA A 95 -0.56 -11.43 0.64
N LEU A 96 -1.62 -11.07 -0.08
CA LEU A 96 -2.36 -11.98 -0.97
C LEU A 96 -1.47 -12.47 -2.13
N SER A 97 -0.82 -11.55 -2.84
CA SER A 97 0.05 -11.86 -3.98
C SER A 97 1.23 -12.74 -3.57
N ILE A 98 1.84 -12.49 -2.40
CA ILE A 98 2.91 -13.34 -1.85
C ILE A 98 2.42 -14.79 -1.68
N ARG A 99 1.23 -14.98 -1.10
CA ARG A 99 0.66 -16.32 -0.91
C ARG A 99 0.41 -17.02 -2.24
N TRP A 100 -0.24 -16.35 -3.19
CA TRP A 100 -0.52 -16.94 -4.50
C TRP A 100 0.75 -17.30 -5.27
N LEU A 101 1.78 -16.46 -5.25
CA LEU A 101 3.06 -16.77 -5.90
C LEU A 101 3.71 -18.02 -5.27
N ARG A 102 3.70 -18.14 -3.94
CA ARG A 102 4.23 -19.33 -3.25
C ARG A 102 3.42 -20.59 -3.55
N GLU A 103 2.09 -20.50 -3.52
CA GLU A 103 1.18 -21.60 -3.88
C GLU A 103 1.37 -22.04 -5.35
N ALA A 104 1.70 -21.10 -6.24
CA ALA A 104 2.05 -21.38 -7.63
C ALA A 104 3.47 -21.95 -7.83
N GLY A 105 4.24 -22.15 -6.75
CA GLY A 105 5.55 -22.79 -6.78
C GLY A 105 6.75 -21.85 -6.93
N PHE A 106 6.57 -20.53 -6.82
CA PHE A 106 7.71 -19.59 -6.79
C PHE A 106 8.37 -19.56 -5.41
N ASP A 107 9.71 -19.61 -5.37
CA ASP A 107 10.52 -19.31 -4.18
C ASP A 107 10.64 -17.79 -4.03
N LEU A 108 9.56 -17.17 -3.57
CA LEU A 108 9.51 -15.76 -3.20
C LEU A 108 9.92 -15.61 -1.73
N ARG A 109 10.99 -14.86 -1.51
CA ARG A 109 11.48 -14.46 -0.20
C ARG A 109 11.16 -12.99 0.01
N ASP A 110 10.35 -12.69 1.02
CA ASP A 110 9.99 -11.32 1.45
C ASP A 110 10.68 -10.93 2.77
N ARG A 111 11.27 -11.91 3.47
CA ARG A 111 11.95 -11.72 4.76
C ARG A 111 13.30 -12.45 4.82
N GLY A 112 14.25 -11.87 5.53
CA GLY A 112 15.54 -12.46 5.89
C GLY A 112 15.44 -13.46 7.04
N ALA A 113 16.58 -14.07 7.40
CA ALA A 113 16.66 -15.06 8.48
C ALA A 113 16.29 -14.49 9.87
N ASP A 114 16.39 -13.17 10.03
CA ASP A 114 16.01 -12.40 11.22
C ASP A 114 14.52 -12.01 11.24
N GLY A 115 13.75 -12.38 10.20
CA GLY A 115 12.35 -11.98 10.03
C GLY A 115 12.17 -10.53 9.54
N GLY A 116 13.27 -9.80 9.27
CA GLY A 116 13.25 -8.46 8.72
C GLY A 116 13.01 -8.45 7.20
N GLN A 117 12.51 -7.35 6.66
CA GLN A 117 12.45 -7.18 5.19
C GLN A 117 13.86 -6.99 4.63
N PHE A 118 14.09 -7.46 3.39
CA PHE A 118 15.34 -7.20 2.68
C PHE A 118 15.48 -5.70 2.45
N GLY A 119 16.56 -5.10 2.95
CA GLY A 119 16.77 -3.67 2.84
C GLY A 119 18.22 -3.27 2.71
N PHE A 120 18.41 -1.99 2.40
CA PHE A 120 19.74 -1.38 2.26
C PHE A 120 19.80 -0.07 3.05
N VAL A 121 21.03 0.35 3.34
CA VAL A 121 21.35 1.63 3.94
C VAL A 121 22.42 2.32 3.10
N ALA A 122 22.19 3.56 2.73
CA ALA A 122 23.08 4.38 1.93
C ALA A 122 23.18 5.81 2.47
N ALA A 123 24.07 6.62 1.88
CA ALA A 123 24.26 8.03 2.22
C ALA A 123 24.45 8.27 3.73
N GLY A 124 25.31 7.47 4.38
CA GLY A 124 25.58 7.60 5.81
C GLY A 124 24.36 7.37 6.71
N GLY A 125 23.41 6.52 6.29
CA GLY A 125 22.19 6.24 7.06
C GLY A 125 20.97 7.08 6.68
N ARG A 126 21.15 8.07 5.79
CA ARG A 126 20.11 9.03 5.39
C ARG A 126 19.20 8.53 4.27
N LEU A 127 19.58 7.46 3.57
CA LEU A 127 18.73 6.78 2.60
C LEU A 127 18.59 5.32 3.02
N ARG A 128 17.36 4.82 3.12
CA ARG A 128 17.10 3.40 3.38
C ARG A 128 15.93 2.94 2.54
N GLY A 129 15.98 1.70 2.09
CA GLY A 129 14.89 1.08 1.34
C GLY A 129 14.69 -0.36 1.77
N HIS A 130 13.49 -0.86 1.51
CA HIS A 130 13.14 -2.26 1.67
C HIS A 130 12.50 -2.72 0.37
N ALA A 131 12.92 -3.88 -0.12
CA ALA A 131 12.26 -4.56 -1.21
C ALA A 131 11.03 -5.31 -0.65
N ASP A 132 9.96 -5.36 -1.45
CA ASP A 132 8.79 -6.18 -1.10
C ASP A 132 9.16 -7.68 -1.15
N GLY A 133 10.09 -8.07 -2.03
CA GLY A 133 10.70 -9.40 -2.00
C GLY A 133 11.68 -9.66 -3.14
N VAL A 134 12.24 -10.87 -3.14
CA VAL A 134 13.11 -11.40 -4.20
C VAL A 134 12.63 -12.80 -4.55
N ILE A 135 12.37 -13.04 -5.82
CA ILE A 135 12.08 -14.38 -6.34
C ILE A 135 13.41 -15.02 -6.74
N VAL A 136 13.79 -16.10 -6.08
CA VAL A 136 15.09 -16.76 -6.29
C VAL A 136 14.99 -18.07 -7.07
N GLY A 137 13.77 -18.53 -7.35
CA GLY A 137 13.48 -19.75 -8.11
C GLY A 137 11.98 -19.88 -8.36
N GLY A 138 11.59 -20.77 -9.26
CA GLY A 138 10.17 -21.04 -9.54
C GLY A 138 9.95 -21.83 -10.82
N PRO A 139 8.68 -21.99 -11.25
CA PRO A 139 8.33 -22.67 -12.50
C PRO A 139 9.03 -22.04 -13.71
N ALA A 140 9.21 -22.82 -14.78
CA ALA A 140 9.85 -22.38 -16.01
C ALA A 140 8.95 -21.41 -16.81
N VAL A 141 8.96 -20.13 -16.40
CA VAL A 141 8.15 -19.04 -17.01
C VAL A 141 8.97 -18.11 -17.91
N GLY A 142 10.23 -18.46 -18.20
CA GLY A 142 11.13 -17.66 -19.03
C GLY A 142 11.78 -16.46 -18.33
N LEU A 143 11.69 -16.38 -17.00
CA LEU A 143 12.41 -15.38 -16.18
C LEU A 143 13.74 -15.96 -15.67
N ARG A 144 14.75 -15.08 -15.57
CA ARG A 144 16.00 -15.40 -14.87
C ARG A 144 15.88 -15.02 -13.41
N TRP A 145 16.42 -15.88 -12.55
CA TRP A 145 16.49 -15.68 -11.11
C TRP A 145 17.93 -15.36 -10.68
N PRO A 146 18.14 -14.59 -9.60
CA PRO A 146 17.12 -13.93 -8.79
C PRO A 146 16.49 -12.72 -9.51
N ALA A 147 15.23 -12.43 -9.21
CA ALA A 147 14.50 -11.26 -9.70
C ALA A 147 13.93 -10.46 -8.53
N LEU A 148 14.17 -9.15 -8.53
CA LEU A 148 13.53 -8.23 -7.58
C LEU A 148 12.02 -8.24 -7.80
N TRP A 149 11.26 -8.34 -6.73
CA TRP A 149 9.80 -8.25 -6.74
C TRP A 149 9.37 -7.01 -5.97
N GLU A 150 8.75 -6.08 -6.69
CA GLU A 150 8.18 -4.85 -6.16
C GLU A 150 6.68 -4.82 -6.51
N HIS A 151 5.82 -4.73 -5.51
CA HIS A 151 4.38 -4.87 -5.62
C HIS A 151 3.67 -3.52 -5.49
N LYS A 152 2.66 -3.28 -6.34
CA LYS A 152 1.81 -2.10 -6.29
C LYS A 152 0.36 -2.46 -6.63
N ALA A 153 -0.56 -2.21 -5.71
CA ALA A 153 -2.00 -2.31 -5.96
C ALA A 153 -2.50 -1.03 -6.64
N LEU A 154 -2.45 -1.00 -7.98
CA LEU A 154 -2.84 0.16 -8.76
C LEU A 154 -4.33 0.16 -9.09
N GLY A 155 -4.98 1.32 -8.97
CA GLY A 155 -6.32 1.52 -9.52
C GLY A 155 -6.32 1.45 -11.05
N GLN A 156 -7.46 1.12 -11.64
CA GLN A 156 -7.60 0.80 -13.07
C GLN A 156 -6.96 1.84 -14.01
N LYS A 157 -7.23 3.13 -13.82
CA LYS A 157 -6.65 4.20 -14.65
C LYS A 157 -5.12 4.21 -14.61
N SER A 158 -4.56 4.01 -13.41
CA SER A 158 -3.11 3.97 -13.21
C SER A 158 -2.49 2.72 -13.84
N TRP A 159 -3.19 1.59 -13.78
CA TRP A 159 -2.79 0.35 -14.43
C TRP A 159 -2.80 0.48 -15.96
N THR A 160 -3.88 1.01 -16.54
CA THR A 160 -3.98 1.24 -18.00
C THR A 160 -2.86 2.12 -18.52
N ASP A 161 -2.52 3.21 -17.81
CA ASP A 161 -1.41 4.09 -18.21
C ASP A 161 -0.05 3.37 -18.13
N LEU A 162 0.16 2.54 -17.09
CA LEU A 162 1.37 1.74 -16.92
C LEU A 162 1.56 0.73 -18.06
N VAL A 163 0.51 -0.01 -18.43
CA VAL A 163 0.54 -0.97 -19.54
C VAL A 163 0.84 -0.26 -20.86
N LYS A 164 0.23 0.91 -21.10
CA LYS A 164 0.39 1.65 -22.34
C LYS A 164 1.78 2.26 -22.51
N ARG A 165 2.39 2.75 -21.42
CA ARG A 165 3.59 3.61 -21.49
C ARG A 165 4.84 3.00 -20.87
N GLY A 166 4.69 1.88 -20.17
CA GLY A 166 5.75 1.27 -19.39
C GLY A 166 6.06 2.02 -18.08
N LEU A 167 6.85 1.37 -17.21
CA LEU A 167 7.12 1.82 -15.85
C LEU A 167 7.79 3.20 -15.79
N ARG A 168 8.85 3.40 -16.59
CA ARG A 168 9.65 4.63 -16.57
C ARG A 168 8.84 5.89 -16.87
N LEU A 169 7.94 5.82 -17.85
CA LEU A 169 7.14 6.97 -18.27
C LEU A 169 5.86 7.15 -17.44
N SER A 170 5.20 6.06 -17.05
CA SER A 170 3.96 6.12 -16.28
C SER A 170 4.21 6.45 -14.80
N LYS A 171 5.26 5.85 -14.23
CA LYS A 171 5.58 5.89 -12.79
C LYS A 171 7.07 6.14 -12.57
N PRO A 172 7.58 7.34 -12.90
CA PRO A 172 9.01 7.65 -12.76
C PRO A 172 9.53 7.47 -11.33
N ILE A 173 8.71 7.73 -10.31
CA ILE A 173 9.07 7.49 -8.91
C ILE A 173 9.32 6.00 -8.64
N TYR A 174 8.42 5.11 -9.09
CA TYR A 174 8.58 3.66 -8.90
C TYR A 174 9.73 3.11 -9.75
N PHE A 175 9.92 3.66 -10.96
CA PHE A 175 11.06 3.30 -11.79
C PHE A 175 12.38 3.61 -11.08
N ALA A 176 12.51 4.81 -10.50
CA ALA A 176 13.71 5.19 -9.76
C ALA A 176 13.91 4.33 -8.50
N GLN A 177 12.83 3.98 -7.79
CA GLN A 177 12.89 3.10 -6.62
C GLN A 177 13.49 1.73 -6.96
N VAL A 178 13.06 1.09 -8.05
CA VAL A 178 13.56 -0.24 -8.43
C VAL A 178 14.97 -0.23 -9.05
N GLN A 179 15.61 0.95 -9.16
CA GLN A 179 17.03 1.06 -9.51
C GLN A 179 17.96 1.08 -8.29
N LEU A 180 17.41 1.21 -7.08
CA LEU A 180 18.16 1.16 -5.83
C LEU A 180 18.39 -0.28 -5.38
#